data_AF-C6ZQX4-F1
#
_entry.id   AF-C6ZQX4-F1
#
_cell.length_a   1.000
_cell.length_b   1.000
_cell.length_c   1.000
_cell.angle_alpha   90.00
_cell.angle_beta   90.00
_cell.angle_gamma   90.00
#
_symmetry.space_group_name_H-M   'P 1'
#
loop_
_entity.id
_entity.type
_entity.pdbx_description
1 polymer ?
#
loop_
_entity_poly.entity_id
_entity_poly.type
_entity_poly.pdbx_seq_one_letter_code
_entity_poly.pdbx_strand_id
1 'polypeptide(L)'
;PTLVWDDEMANIASYNTRKCIFAHDNCRNTNQFKFSGQNLAITTYYGHNFTPEDRVVNFTMEWFNEYKDCPTSYVDSYPMNYRGPKIGHLRRL
;
A
#
# COMPACT_ATOMS: atom_id res chain seq x y z
N PRO A 1 -19.15 1.71 -0.28
CA PRO A 1 -18.95 0.39 0.37
C PRO A 1 -17.99 0.58 1.54
N THR A 2 -18.09 -0.25 2.59
CA THR A 2 -17.16 -0.21 3.72
C THR A 2 -16.12 -1.31 3.56
N LEU A 3 -14.84 -0.98 3.80
CA LEU A 3 -13.77 -1.96 3.75
C LEU A 3 -13.90 -2.95 4.90
N VAL A 4 -13.66 -4.22 4.60
CA VAL A 4 -13.62 -5.31 5.57
C VAL A 4 -12.29 -6.04 5.44
N TRP A 5 -11.84 -6.59 6.55
CA TRP A 5 -10.65 -7.44 6.57
C TRP A 5 -10.92 -8.76 5.86
N ASP A 6 -9.91 -9.28 5.16
CA ASP A 6 -9.94 -10.57 4.48
C ASP A 6 -8.65 -11.33 4.79
N ASP A 7 -8.80 -12.52 5.38
CA ASP A 7 -7.67 -13.31 5.86
C ASP A 7 -6.83 -13.92 4.73
N GLU A 8 -7.43 -14.22 3.57
CA GLU A 8 -6.70 -14.71 2.40
C GLU A 8 -5.76 -13.61 1.88
N MET A 9 -6.26 -12.39 1.76
CA MET A 9 -5.49 -11.22 1.35
C MET A 9 -4.38 -10.88 2.33
N ALA A 10 -4.65 -10.97 3.64
CA ALA A 10 -3.64 -10.76 4.68
C ALA A 10 -2.51 -11.81 4.62
N ASN A 11 -2.87 -13.08 4.41
CA ASN A 11 -1.89 -14.15 4.27
C ASN A 11 -1.01 -13.94 3.03
N ILE A 12 -1.60 -13.55 1.90
CA ILE A 12 -0.85 -13.22 0.67
C ILE A 12 0.11 -12.05 0.89
N ALA A 13 -0.32 -10.98 1.56
CA ALA A 13 0.55 -9.87 1.92
C ALA A 13 1.73 -10.33 2.79
N SER A 14 1.50 -11.27 3.72
CA SER A 14 2.55 -11.81 4.58
C SER A 14 3.65 -12.57 3.80
N TYR A 15 3.30 -13.22 2.69
CA TYR A 15 4.28 -13.88 1.82
C TYR A 15 5.20 -12.88 1.13
N ASN A 16 4.69 -11.70 0.75
CA ASN A 16 5.53 -10.63 0.21
C ASN A 16 6.53 -10.13 1.25
N THR A 17 6.07 -9.80 2.46
CA THR A 17 6.92 -9.22 3.51
C THR A 17 8.03 -10.18 3.96
N ARG A 18 7.79 -11.49 3.95
CA ARG A 18 8.79 -12.51 4.33
C ARG A 18 9.92 -12.69 3.32
N LYS A 19 9.77 -12.19 2.09
CA LYS A 19 10.87 -12.20 1.10
C LYS A 19 11.97 -11.20 1.47
N CYS A 20 11.65 -10.18 2.27
CA CYS A 20 12.56 -9.09 2.62
C CYS A 20 13.09 -8.33 1.38
N ILE A 21 12.32 -8.29 0.29
CA ILE A 21 12.63 -7.55 -0.93
C ILE A 21 11.56 -6.47 -1.10
N PHE A 22 11.96 -5.21 -1.19
CA PHE A 22 11.05 -4.09 -1.40
C PHE A 22 10.60 -4.02 -2.88
N ALA A 23 9.76 -4.97 -3.27
CA ALA A 23 9.22 -5.07 -4.62
C ALA A 23 7.80 -5.64 -4.60
N HIS A 24 6.99 -5.19 -5.56
CA HIS A 24 5.64 -5.71 -5.75
C HIS A 24 5.66 -7.17 -6.19
N ASP A 25 4.65 -7.94 -5.77
CA ASP A 25 4.43 -9.26 -6.36
C ASP A 25 3.89 -9.14 -7.78
N ASN A 26 4.43 -9.98 -8.65
CA ASN A 26 3.95 -10.18 -10.01
C ASN A 26 2.53 -10.79 -10.02
N CYS A 27 2.25 -11.73 -9.11
CA CYS A 27 0.95 -12.39 -8.95
C CYS A 27 0.52 -12.37 -7.48
N ARG A 28 -0.72 -11.96 -7.24
CA ARG A 28 -1.33 -11.83 -5.90
C ARG A 28 -2.87 -11.86 -5.94
N ASN A 29 -3.41 -12.36 -7.04
CA ASN A 29 -4.84 -12.51 -7.23
C ASN A 29 -5.35 -13.71 -6.44
N THR A 30 -6.60 -13.63 -6.01
CA THR A 30 -7.35 -14.76 -5.47
C THR A 30 -8.48 -15.14 -6.41
N ASN A 31 -9.21 -16.20 -6.09
CA ASN A 31 -10.41 -16.57 -6.83
C ASN A 31 -11.48 -15.47 -6.75
N GLN A 32 -11.58 -14.80 -5.60
CA GLN A 32 -12.50 -13.70 -5.35
C GLN A 32 -11.95 -12.36 -5.90
N PHE A 33 -10.66 -12.10 -5.71
CA PHE A 33 -10.01 -10.84 -6.06
C PHE A 33 -9.02 -11.04 -7.21
N LYS A 34 -9.53 -11.02 -8.44
CA LYS A 34 -8.70 -11.26 -9.64
C LYS A 34 -7.65 -10.17 -9.91
N PHE A 35 -7.87 -8.97 -9.40
CA PHE A 35 -7.03 -7.79 -9.63
C PHE A 35 -6.66 -7.09 -8.32
N SER A 36 -6.20 -7.86 -7.33
CA SER A 36 -5.80 -7.34 -6.02
C SER A 36 -4.75 -6.23 -6.12
N GLY A 37 -5.00 -5.09 -5.48
CA GLY A 37 -4.00 -4.03 -5.29
C GLY A 37 -2.87 -4.45 -4.35
N GLN A 38 -1.87 -3.58 -4.18
CA GLN A 38 -0.82 -3.74 -3.18
C GLN A 38 -0.20 -2.38 -2.87
N ASN A 39 -0.13 -2.06 -1.58
CA ASN A 39 0.70 -0.99 -1.06
C ASN A 39 1.88 -1.62 -0.33
N LEU A 40 3.06 -1.02 -0.47
CA LEU A 40 4.28 -1.47 0.19
C LEU A 40 4.83 -0.32 1.02
N ALA A 41 5.47 -0.66 2.13
CA ALA A 41 6.23 0.28 2.93
C ALA A 41 7.49 -0.40 3.46
N ILE A 42 8.54 0.38 3.62
CA ILE A 42 9.81 -0.07 4.19
C ILE A 42 10.31 1.02 5.13
N THR A 43 10.93 0.60 6.22
CA THR A 43 11.58 1.48 7.16
C THR A 43 12.85 0.81 7.66
N THR A 44 13.83 1.61 8.05
CA THR A 44 15.06 1.13 8.67
C THR A 44 14.96 1.36 10.18
N TYR A 45 15.63 0.51 10.96
CA TYR A 45 15.73 0.72 12.39
C TYR A 45 16.74 1.85 12.70
N TYR A 46 16.31 2.86 13.47
CA TYR A 46 17.12 4.04 13.83
C TYR A 46 17.34 4.18 15.35
N GLY A 47 17.37 3.07 16.10
CA GLY A 47 17.61 3.12 17.56
C GLY A 47 16.37 3.38 18.42
N HIS A 48 15.18 3.37 17.80
CA HIS A 48 13.89 3.45 18.50
C HIS A 48 13.11 2.14 18.37
N ASN A 49 12.54 1.69 19.48
CA ASN A 49 11.68 0.52 19.52
C ASN A 49 10.25 0.92 19.14
N PHE A 50 9.93 0.80 17.85
CA PHE A 50 8.56 0.92 17.37
C PHE A 50 7.85 -0.44 17.46
N THR A 51 6.62 -0.43 17.94
CA THR A 51 5.74 -1.60 17.91
C THR A 51 5.22 -1.85 16.49
N PRO A 52 4.76 -3.07 16.17
CA PRO A 52 4.04 -3.32 14.91
C PRO A 52 2.87 -2.36 14.70
N GLU A 53 2.13 -2.03 15.76
CA GLU A 53 0.99 -1.12 15.73
C GLU A 53 1.41 0.29 15.34
N ASP A 54 2.52 0.81 15.90
CA ASP A 54 3.08 2.10 15.51
C ASP A 54 3.42 2.14 14.01
N ARG A 55 3.96 1.03 13.49
CA ARG A 55 4.32 0.92 12.07
C ARG A 55 3.09 0.91 11.17
N VAL A 56 2.04 0.19 11.55
CA VAL A 56 0.77 0.17 10.80
C VAL A 56 0.20 1.58 10.70
N VAL A 57 0.13 2.31 11.82
CA VAL A 57 -0.37 3.69 11.83
C VAL A 57 0.50 4.60 10.96
N ASN A 58 1.83 4.54 11.12
CA ASN A 58 2.74 5.39 10.36
C ASN A 58 2.65 5.14 8.85
N PHE A 59 2.71 3.88 8.42
CA PHE A 59 2.63 3.55 6.99
C PHE A 59 1.26 3.88 6.38
N THR A 60 0.18 3.67 7.12
CA THR A 60 -1.16 4.07 6.66
C THR A 60 -1.25 5.59 6.48
N MET A 61 -0.68 6.35 7.41
CA MET A 61 -0.63 7.81 7.31
C MET A 61 0.28 8.28 6.16
N GLU A 62 1.41 7.63 5.92
CA GLU A 62 2.28 7.92 4.77
C GLU A 62 1.55 7.71 3.44
N TRP A 63 0.87 6.59 3.28
CA TRP A 63 0.07 6.30 2.08
C TRP A 63 -1.08 7.28 1.91
N PHE A 64 -1.76 7.65 3.00
CA PHE A 64 -2.85 8.61 2.96
C PHE A 64 -2.35 10.01 2.60
N ASN A 65 -1.22 10.45 3.17
CA ASN A 65 -0.65 11.79 2.98
C ASN A 65 -0.32 12.13 1.53
N GLU A 66 -0.26 11.16 0.62
CA GLU A 66 -0.18 11.40 -0.83
C GLU A 66 -1.35 12.25 -1.36
N TYR A 67 -2.45 12.42 -0.60
CA TYR A 67 -3.56 13.32 -0.95
C TYR A 67 -3.10 14.76 -1.19
N LYS A 68 -2.00 15.17 -0.55
CA LYS A 68 -1.42 16.50 -0.70
C LYS A 68 -0.88 16.73 -2.12
N ASP A 69 -0.48 15.66 -2.79
CA ASP A 69 0.11 15.67 -4.14
C ASP A 69 -0.84 15.09 -5.20
N CYS A 70 -2.06 14.71 -4.81
CA CYS A 70 -3.04 14.04 -5.66
C CYS A 70 -4.31 14.91 -5.82
N PRO A 71 -4.33 15.82 -6.82
CA PRO A 71 -5.55 16.53 -7.20
C PRO A 71 -6.71 15.57 -7.47
N THR A 72 -7.94 16.00 -7.22
CA THR A 72 -9.15 15.20 -7.47
C THR A 72 -9.23 14.66 -8.90
N SER A 73 -8.73 15.42 -9.89
CA SER A 73 -8.64 14.95 -11.27
C SER A 73 -7.80 13.69 -11.46
N TYR A 74 -6.78 13.45 -10.61
CA TYR A 74 -5.93 12.25 -10.64
C TYR A 74 -6.54 11.08 -9.86
N VAL A 75 -7.44 11.39 -8.92
CA VAL A 75 -8.31 10.38 -8.27
C VAL A 75 -9.29 9.83 -9.28
N ASP A 76 -9.95 10.70 -10.04
CA ASP A 76 -10.93 10.32 -11.06
C ASP A 76 -10.29 9.57 -12.23
N SER A 77 -9.10 10.00 -12.68
CA SER A 77 -8.37 9.34 -13.75
C SER A 77 -6.86 9.47 -13.56
N TYR A 78 -6.16 8.33 -13.51
CA TYR A 78 -4.70 8.38 -13.41
C TYR A 78 -4.07 8.99 -14.67
N PRO A 79 -3.06 9.88 -14.55
CA PRO A 79 -2.38 10.40 -15.71
C PRO A 79 -1.53 9.30 -16.34
N MET A 80 -1.68 9.10 -17.66
CA MET A 80 -0.98 8.06 -18.41
C MET A 80 0.56 8.20 -18.35
N ASN A 81 1.06 9.44 -18.21
CA ASN A 81 2.50 9.76 -18.15
C ASN A 81 2.85 10.57 -16.90
N TYR A 82 2.27 10.22 -15.75
CA TYR A 82 2.49 10.95 -14.51
C TYR A 82 3.99 10.99 -14.13
N ARG A 83 4.49 12.21 -13.91
CA ARG A 83 5.84 12.48 -13.38
C ARG A 83 5.68 13.34 -12.14
N GLY A 84 5.96 12.80 -10.97
CA GLY A 84 5.77 13.48 -9.69
C GLY A 84 5.98 12.57 -8.49
N PRO A 85 5.67 13.06 -7.28
CA PRO A 85 5.66 12.28 -6.04
C PRO A 85 4.81 11.01 -6.14
N LYS A 86 5.00 10.04 -5.25
CA LYS A 86 4.11 8.86 -5.25
C LYS A 86 2.69 9.29 -4.87
N ILE A 87 1.71 8.88 -5.68
CA ILE A 87 0.25 9.12 -5.47
C ILE A 87 -0.59 7.85 -5.67
N GLY A 88 0.11 6.72 -5.76
CA GLY A 88 -0.50 5.43 -6.09
C GLY A 88 -1.05 4.68 -4.88
N HIS A 89 -0.53 4.96 -3.68
CA HIS A 89 -0.94 4.29 -2.46
C HIS A 89 -2.29 4.83 -1.96
N LEU A 90 -2.48 6.16 -1.99
CA LEU A 90 -3.75 6.79 -1.58
C LEU A 90 -4.95 6.23 -2.34
N ARG A 91 -4.83 6.08 -3.66
CA ARG A 91 -5.96 5.63 -4.50
C ARG A 91 -6.28 4.15 -4.34
N ARG A 92 -5.52 3.44 -3.51
CA ARG A 92 -5.71 2.03 -3.14
C ARG A 92 -6.05 1.86 -1.65
N LEU A 93 -6.16 2.97 -0.89
CA LEU A 93 -6.75 3.02 0.44
C LEU A 93 -8.27 3.08 0.34
#